data_AF-A0A924BQI4-F1
#
_entry.id   AF-A0A924BQI4-F1
#
_cell.length_a   1.000
_cell.length_b   1.000
_cell.length_c   1.000
_cell.angle_alpha   90.00
_cell.angle_beta   90.00
_cell.angle_gamma   90.00
#
_symmetry.space_group_name_H-M   'P 1'
#
loop_
_entity.id
_entity.type
_entity.pdbx_description
1 polymer ?
#
loop_
_entity_poly.entity_id
_entity_poly.type
_entity_poly.pdbx_seq_one_letter_code
_entity_poly.pdbx_strand_id
1 'polypeptide(L)'
;MHASGSIGAGQSSLSSETRLPRSPQSDDCVFQTAAGPDACGTRHSGREAVRNAFAAAWAAVPDAQWVNGQHFVQGDFGTSQWTFTGTAADGSRIETDCIDVFTFKGGKIALKHVFRKARPNLPAATK
;
A
#
# COMPACT_ATOMS: atom_id res chain seq x y z
N MET A 1 -3.28 -37.08 -21.07
CA MET A 1 -3.71 -36.59 -19.73
C MET A 1 -3.22 -35.15 -19.58
N HIS A 2 -4.04 -34.20 -20.04
CA HIS A 2 -3.88 -32.78 -19.79
C HIS A 2 -5.29 -32.30 -19.43
N ALA A 3 -5.52 -32.04 -18.15
CA ALA A 3 -6.76 -31.44 -17.69
C ALA A 3 -6.50 -29.94 -17.53
N SER A 4 -6.91 -29.20 -18.55
CA SER A 4 -7.30 -27.80 -18.45
C SER A 4 -8.38 -27.70 -17.36
N GLY A 5 -8.04 -27.06 -16.25
CA GLY A 5 -8.94 -26.78 -15.14
C GLY A 5 -8.96 -25.29 -14.91
N SER A 6 -9.88 -24.60 -15.56
CA SER A 6 -10.34 -23.27 -15.20
C SER A 6 -10.81 -23.31 -13.74
N ILE A 7 -10.00 -22.78 -12.82
CA ILE A 7 -10.44 -22.53 -11.44
C ILE A 7 -10.89 -21.08 -11.43
N GLY A 8 -12.21 -20.93 -11.32
CA GLY A 8 -12.92 -19.66 -11.40
C GLY A 8 -12.25 -18.59 -10.56
N ALA A 9 -12.00 -17.46 -11.21
CA ALA A 9 -11.79 -16.18 -10.56
C ALA A 9 -12.99 -15.90 -9.66
N GLY A 10 -12.88 -16.27 -8.39
CA GLY A 10 -13.69 -15.69 -7.32
C GLY A 10 -13.29 -14.23 -7.22
N GLN A 11 -14.00 -13.39 -7.98
CA GLN A 11 -13.93 -11.94 -7.89
C GLN A 11 -14.33 -11.52 -6.47
N SER A 12 -13.37 -11.50 -5.54
CA SER A 12 -13.41 -10.52 -4.47
C SER A 12 -13.02 -9.21 -5.13
N SER A 13 -14.02 -8.46 -5.59
CA SER A 13 -13.87 -7.10 -6.06
C SER A 13 -13.29 -6.24 -4.95
N LEU A 14 -11.96 -6.19 -4.87
CA LEU A 14 -11.29 -4.97 -4.47
C LEU A 14 -11.49 -4.03 -5.64
N SER A 15 -12.64 -3.35 -5.64
CA SER A 15 -12.96 -2.31 -6.60
C SER A 15 -11.82 -1.29 -6.62
N SER A 16 -11.60 -0.70 -7.79
CA SER A 16 -10.64 0.36 -8.09
C SER A 16 -10.86 1.69 -7.31
N GLU A 17 -11.59 1.63 -6.20
CA GLU A 17 -11.89 2.71 -5.24
C GLU A 17 -11.54 2.29 -3.80
N THR A 18 -10.53 1.44 -3.63
CA THR A 18 -10.15 0.98 -2.29
C THR A 18 -9.34 2.06 -1.56
N ARG A 19 -10.09 3.00 -0.97
CA ARG A 19 -9.73 3.61 0.32
C ARG A 19 -9.17 2.48 1.19
N LEU A 20 -7.90 2.58 1.58
CA LEU A 20 -7.19 1.61 2.42
C LEU A 20 -7.67 1.44 3.89
N PRO A 21 -8.69 2.11 4.49
CA PRO A 21 -8.94 1.99 5.93
C PRO A 21 -9.91 0.87 6.35
N ARG A 22 -10.04 -0.28 5.63
CA ARG A 22 -11.02 -1.32 6.02
C ARG A 22 -10.56 -2.78 6.09
N SER A 23 -9.28 -3.10 5.97
CA SER A 23 -8.81 -4.41 6.42
C SER A 23 -8.70 -4.40 7.94
N PRO A 24 -9.30 -5.36 8.66
CA PRO A 24 -9.12 -5.43 10.11
C PRO A 24 -7.65 -5.68 10.40
N GLN A 25 -7.02 -4.78 11.16
CA GLN A 25 -5.63 -4.96 11.62
C GLN A 25 -5.60 -5.82 12.87
N SER A 26 -4.56 -6.64 13.04
CA SER A 26 -4.32 -7.33 14.30
C SER A 26 -3.96 -6.33 15.41
N ASP A 27 -4.10 -6.73 16.67
CA ASP A 27 -3.74 -5.86 17.80
C ASP A 27 -2.23 -5.53 17.82
N ASP A 28 -1.43 -6.51 17.37
CA ASP A 28 0.02 -6.50 17.24
C ASP A 28 0.51 -6.10 15.84
N CYS A 29 -0.32 -5.40 15.04
CA CYS A 29 0.03 -5.10 13.66
C CYS A 29 1.27 -4.20 13.53
N VAL A 30 2.02 -4.41 12.45
CA VAL A 30 3.23 -3.65 12.12
C VAL A 30 3.09 -3.01 10.75
N PHE A 31 3.50 -1.76 10.65
CA PHE A 31 3.63 -1.03 9.39
C PHE A 31 5.07 -0.57 9.20
N GLN A 32 5.67 -0.96 8.08
CA GLN A 32 7.01 -0.59 7.65
C GLN A 32 6.89 0.29 6.41
N THR A 33 7.27 1.57 6.55
CA THR A 33 7.10 2.58 5.52
C THR A 33 8.16 2.45 4.43
N ALA A 34 7.89 3.02 3.24
CA ALA A 34 8.82 2.99 2.11
C ALA A 34 10.14 3.76 2.35
N ALA A 35 10.18 4.62 3.37
CA ALA A 35 11.35 5.42 3.73
C ALA A 35 11.45 5.52 5.25
N GLY A 36 12.66 5.74 5.74
CA GLY A 36 12.96 5.90 7.17
C GLY A 36 14.42 5.56 7.45
N PRO A 37 14.85 5.67 8.72
CA PRO A 37 16.25 5.49 9.09
C PRO A 37 16.70 4.02 9.07
N ASP A 38 15.77 3.07 9.20
CA ASP A 38 16.08 1.64 9.26
C ASP A 38 16.03 0.98 7.87
N ALA A 39 16.59 -0.23 7.75
CA ALA A 39 16.58 -1.01 6.51
C ALA A 39 15.16 -1.35 5.99
N CYS A 40 14.15 -1.36 6.87
CA CYS A 40 12.74 -1.54 6.50
C CYS A 40 11.98 -0.20 6.41
N GLY A 41 12.69 0.92 6.36
CA GLY A 41 12.11 2.24 6.63
C GLY A 41 11.62 2.37 8.07
N THR A 42 10.79 3.37 8.35
CA THR A 42 10.26 3.60 9.70
C THR A 42 9.28 2.49 10.08
N ARG A 43 9.47 1.94 11.28
CA ARG A 43 8.61 0.87 11.82
C ARG A 43 7.60 1.43 12.83
N HIS A 44 6.32 1.22 12.57
CA HIS A 44 5.21 1.51 13.49
C HIS A 44 4.60 0.21 13.98
N SER A 45 4.44 0.04 15.30
CA SER A 45 3.93 -1.20 15.91
C SER A 45 2.72 -0.93 16.80
N GLY A 46 1.70 -1.78 16.67
CA GLY A 46 0.41 -1.63 17.35
C GLY A 46 -0.56 -0.74 16.59
N ARG A 47 -1.87 -1.02 16.78
CA ARG A 47 -2.96 -0.36 16.03
C ARG A 47 -2.92 1.16 16.03
N GLU A 48 -2.58 1.77 17.17
CA GLU A 48 -2.56 3.23 17.31
C GLU A 48 -1.42 3.86 16.50
N ALA A 49 -0.21 3.33 16.62
CA ALA A 49 0.94 3.82 15.87
C ALA A 49 0.73 3.67 14.37
N VAL A 50 0.17 2.54 13.93
CA VAL A 50 -0.13 2.31 12.52
C VAL A 50 -1.23 3.25 12.01
N ARG A 51 -2.30 3.48 12.79
CA ARG A 51 -3.35 4.45 12.45
C ARG A 51 -2.78 5.86 12.26
N ASN A 52 -1.93 6.30 13.17
CA ASN A 52 -1.30 7.62 13.11
C ASN A 52 -0.36 7.74 11.90
N ALA A 53 0.38 6.67 11.57
CA ALA A 53 1.26 6.64 10.40
C ALA A 53 0.48 6.76 9.08
N PHE A 54 -0.68 6.11 8.97
CA PHE A 54 -1.55 6.31 7.80
C PHE A 54 -2.06 7.73 7.71
N ALA A 55 -2.55 8.31 8.80
CA ALA A 55 -3.02 9.70 8.82
C ALA A 55 -1.91 10.70 8.39
N ALA A 56 -0.67 10.45 8.81
CA ALA A 56 0.47 11.27 8.42
C ALA A 56 0.75 11.26 6.91
N ALA A 57 0.45 10.16 6.20
CA ALA A 57 0.63 10.10 4.75
C ALA A 57 -0.29 11.09 4.00
N TRP A 58 -1.56 11.20 4.40
CA TRP A 58 -2.48 12.20 3.84
C TRP A 58 -2.16 13.62 4.29
N ALA A 59 -1.65 13.79 5.51
CA ALA A 59 -1.19 15.10 5.96
C ALA A 59 0.00 15.60 5.13
N ALA A 60 0.90 14.70 4.72
CA ALA A 60 2.07 15.01 3.91
C ALA A 60 1.73 15.23 2.43
N VAL A 61 0.79 14.48 1.88
CA VAL A 61 0.36 14.56 0.48
C VAL A 61 -1.18 14.56 0.44
N PRO A 62 -1.84 15.73 0.59
CA PRO A 62 -3.30 15.82 0.74
C PRO A 62 -4.10 15.30 -0.46
N ASP A 63 -3.55 15.40 -1.65
CA ASP A 63 -4.13 14.94 -2.91
C ASP A 63 -3.69 13.51 -3.29
N ALA A 64 -3.03 12.78 -2.38
CA ALA A 64 -2.52 11.44 -2.59
C ALA A 64 -3.56 10.49 -3.21
N GLN A 65 -3.20 9.85 -4.32
CA GLN A 65 -3.97 8.78 -4.95
C GLN A 65 -3.13 7.51 -5.08
N TRP A 66 -3.84 6.38 -5.08
CA TRP A 66 -3.31 5.07 -5.41
C TRP A 66 -4.11 4.55 -6.59
N VAL A 67 -3.51 4.58 -7.78
CA VAL A 67 -4.18 4.21 -9.03
C VAL A 67 -3.58 2.93 -9.60
N ASN A 68 -4.26 2.31 -10.56
CA ASN A 68 -3.81 1.09 -11.25
C ASN A 68 -3.55 -0.10 -10.29
N GLY A 69 -4.44 -0.28 -9.31
CA GLY A 69 -4.31 -1.33 -8.29
C GLY A 69 -4.37 -2.75 -8.87
N GLN A 70 -3.40 -3.59 -8.50
CA GLN A 70 -3.43 -5.04 -8.73
C GLN A 70 -3.14 -5.78 -7.43
N HIS A 71 -4.01 -6.71 -7.05
CA HIS A 71 -3.99 -7.37 -5.75
C HIS A 71 -3.86 -8.89 -5.90
N PHE A 72 -3.03 -9.50 -5.06
CA PHE A 72 -2.88 -10.95 -4.99
C PHE A 72 -2.82 -11.41 -3.53
N VAL A 73 -3.49 -12.50 -3.19
CA VAL A 73 -3.46 -13.11 -1.86
C VAL A 73 -3.39 -14.63 -2.00
N GLN A 74 -2.53 -15.26 -1.22
CA GLN A 74 -2.43 -16.70 -1.08
C GLN A 74 -2.15 -17.06 0.38
N GLY A 75 -3.12 -17.72 1.02
CA GLY A 75 -3.05 -18.05 2.45
C GLY A 75 -2.83 -16.80 3.31
N ASP A 76 -1.79 -16.83 4.14
CA ASP A 76 -1.43 -15.74 5.06
C ASP A 76 -0.46 -14.71 4.45
N PHE A 77 -0.31 -14.69 3.13
CA PHE A 77 0.54 -13.75 2.40
C PHE A 77 -0.23 -13.03 1.29
N GLY A 78 0.08 -11.76 1.07
CA GLY A 78 -0.50 -11.00 -0.02
C GLY A 78 0.39 -9.89 -0.52
N THR A 79 0.09 -9.41 -1.72
CA THR A 79 0.75 -8.26 -2.31
C THR A 79 -0.26 -7.34 -2.95
N SER A 80 0.10 -6.07 -3.03
CA SER A 80 -0.66 -5.10 -3.79
C SER A 80 0.25 -4.11 -4.49
N GLN A 81 0.10 -3.99 -5.80
CA GLN A 81 0.86 -3.06 -6.64
C GLN A 81 -0.03 -1.90 -7.06
N TRP A 82 0.57 -0.71 -7.19
CA TRP A 82 -0.11 0.50 -7.63
C TRP A 82 0.89 1.56 -8.09
N THR A 83 0.37 2.56 -8.79
CA THR A 83 1.05 3.85 -8.98
C THR A 83 0.55 4.82 -7.91
N PHE A 84 1.47 5.32 -7.08
CA PHE A 84 1.20 6.39 -6.12
C PHE A 84 1.39 7.74 -6.81
N THR A 85 0.36 8.59 -6.74
CA THR A 85 0.41 9.96 -7.27
C THR A 85 0.06 11.00 -6.21
N GLY A 86 0.51 12.23 -6.39
CA GLY A 86 0.16 13.36 -5.54
C GLY A 86 1.11 14.54 -5.75
N THR A 87 0.97 15.56 -4.91
CA THR A 87 1.77 16.79 -4.98
C THR A 87 2.67 16.89 -3.75
N ALA A 88 3.97 17.04 -3.97
CA ALA A 88 4.94 17.28 -2.92
C ALA A 88 4.84 18.72 -2.39
N ALA A 89 5.43 19.00 -1.22
CA ALA A 89 5.35 20.31 -0.57
C ALA A 89 5.95 21.46 -1.40
N ASP A 90 6.87 21.17 -2.32
CA ASP A 90 7.46 22.13 -3.25
C ASP A 90 6.64 22.32 -4.54
N GLY A 91 5.49 21.67 -4.66
CA GLY A 91 4.62 21.70 -5.84
C GLY A 91 5.02 20.73 -6.95
N SER A 92 6.14 20.01 -6.81
CA SER A 92 6.51 18.94 -7.76
C SER A 92 5.53 17.77 -7.67
N ARG A 93 5.33 17.06 -8.79
CA ARG A 93 4.37 15.96 -8.88
C ARG A 93 5.06 14.65 -8.57
N ILE A 94 4.48 13.91 -7.63
CA ILE A 94 4.87 12.55 -7.31
C ILE A 94 4.10 11.63 -8.24
N GLU A 95 4.81 10.72 -8.88
CA GLU A 95 4.23 9.61 -9.64
C GLU A 95 5.24 8.46 -9.57
N THR A 96 4.90 7.37 -8.90
CA THR A 96 5.84 6.27 -8.72
C THR A 96 5.12 4.95 -8.46
N ASP A 97 5.62 3.88 -9.09
CA ASP A 97 5.16 2.54 -8.77
C ASP A 97 5.61 2.14 -7.37
N CYS A 98 4.73 1.43 -6.69
CA CYS A 98 4.95 0.87 -5.37
C CYS A 98 4.33 -0.53 -5.29
N ILE A 99 4.79 -1.29 -4.31
CA ILE A 99 4.19 -2.54 -3.90
C ILE A 99 4.11 -2.59 -2.37
N ASP A 100 2.97 -3.01 -1.85
CA ASP A 100 2.85 -3.46 -0.48
C ASP A 100 2.93 -4.98 -0.41
N VAL A 101 3.70 -5.46 0.56
CA VAL A 101 3.76 -6.86 0.96
C VAL A 101 3.04 -7.01 2.30
N PHE A 102 2.11 -7.95 2.36
CA PHE A 102 1.27 -8.21 3.53
C PHE A 102 1.53 -9.60 4.09
N THR A 103 1.49 -9.69 5.42
CA THR A 103 1.20 -10.96 6.10
C THR A 103 -0.09 -10.85 6.89
N PHE A 104 -0.80 -11.96 7.01
CA PHE A 104 -2.07 -12.03 7.69
C PHE A 104 -2.00 -13.00 8.88
N LYS A 105 -2.78 -12.71 9.93
CA LYS A 105 -2.95 -13.57 11.10
C LYS A 105 -4.43 -13.55 11.49
N GLY A 106 -5.09 -14.70 11.39
CA GLY A 106 -6.53 -14.80 11.66
C GLY A 106 -7.37 -13.89 10.74
N GLY A 107 -6.99 -13.81 9.46
CA GLY A 107 -7.66 -12.95 8.47
C GLY A 107 -7.45 -11.44 8.65
N LYS A 108 -6.56 -11.02 9.57
CA LYS A 108 -6.23 -9.62 9.84
C LYS A 108 -4.81 -9.29 9.37
N ILE A 109 -4.57 -8.06 8.93
CA ILE A 109 -3.21 -7.62 8.57
C ILE A 109 -2.34 -7.63 9.83
N ALA A 110 -1.29 -8.44 9.81
CA ALA A 110 -0.26 -8.51 10.84
C ALA A 110 0.97 -7.67 10.47
N LEU A 111 1.35 -7.66 9.20
CA LEU A 111 2.40 -6.80 8.65
C LEU A 111 1.92 -6.16 7.36
N LYS A 112 2.25 -4.87 7.19
CA LYS A 112 2.29 -4.18 5.89
C LYS A 112 3.68 -3.59 5.70
N HIS A 113 4.37 -4.01 4.65
CA HIS A 113 5.68 -3.52 4.28
C HIS A 113 5.62 -2.87 2.89
N VAL A 114 5.93 -1.58 2.82
CA VAL A 114 5.82 -0.80 1.60
C VAL A 114 7.18 -0.69 0.91
N PHE A 115 7.20 -0.98 -0.37
CA PHE A 115 8.32 -0.69 -1.25
C PHE A 115 7.89 0.29 -2.32
N ARG A 116 8.76 1.25 -2.64
CA ARG A 116 8.52 2.29 -3.63
C ARG A 116 9.75 2.46 -4.50
N LYS A 117 9.57 2.59 -5.81
CA LYS A 117 10.69 2.95 -6.70
C LYS A 117 11.23 4.33 -6.32
N ALA A 118 12.54 4.50 -6.34
CA ALA A 118 13.18 5.79 -6.16
C ALA A 118 13.14 6.59 -7.48
N ARG A 119 11.94 7.07 -7.85
CA ARG A 119 11.74 7.92 -9.02
C ARG A 119 11.83 9.39 -8.60
N PRO A 120 12.65 10.23 -9.28
CA PRO A 120 12.62 11.67 -9.07
C PRO A 120 11.23 12.24 -9.32
N ASN A 121 10.83 13.26 -8.56
CA ASN A 121 9.56 13.95 -8.79
C ASN A 121 9.56 14.64 -10.16
N LEU A 122 8.37 14.71 -10.75
CA LEU A 122 8.15 15.42 -12.00
C LEU A 122 7.98 16.92 -11.73
N PRO A 123 8.28 17.78 -12.71
CA PRO A 123 7.98 19.20 -12.61
C PRO A 123 6.50 19.45 -12.28
N ALA A 124 6.24 20.55 -11.58
CA ALA A 124 4.90 21.05 -11.33
C ALA A 124 4.11 21.15 -12.65
N ALA A 125 2.79 20.94 -12.59
CA ALA A 125 1.96 21.13 -13.78
C ALA A 125 2.02 22.60 -14.23
N THR A 126 2.25 22.82 -15.53
CA THR A 126 2.11 24.15 -16.12
C THR A 126 0.64 24.57 -16.01
N LYS A 127 0.40 25.77 -15.48
CA LYS A 127 -0.94 26.37 -15.44
C LYS A 127 -1.42 26.73 -16.84
#